data_AF-A0A9E3QVM9-F1
#
_entry.id   AF-A0A9E3QVM9-F1
#
_cell.length_a   1.000
_cell.length_b   1.000
_cell.length_c   1.000
_cell.angle_alpha   90.00
_cell.angle_beta   90.00
_cell.angle_gamma   90.00
#
_symmetry.space_group_name_H-M   'P 1'
#
loop_
_entity.id
_entity.type
_entity.pdbx_description
1 polymer ?
#
loop_
_entity_poly.entity_id
_entity_poly.type
_entity_poly.pdbx_seq_one_letter_code
_entity_poly.pdbx_strand_id
1 'polypeptide(L)'
;MRLTLLLSLAGLIAGCGGTHTQVTGSVGGKSLNALDAVALSGVTGTGPGKTGAVIVMIGEQASACTNWTGGKFKSNAALLMLTVGVRGETATVPPPGTYPVTTSSSTTGPVGAAVWYVTDDKCKAGSPVPATSGTIKLDSSTDGARGSFDLKMLDGSALTGSFGATSCLFLTRVLNPDSDSTCMP
;
A
#
# COMPACT_ATOMS: atom_id res chain seq x y z
N MET A 1 23.88 -55.47 19.12
CA MET A 1 23.86 -54.48 18.01
C MET A 1 22.41 -54.07 17.80
N ARG A 2 21.97 -52.95 18.40
CA ARG A 2 20.60 -52.42 18.24
C ARG A 2 20.73 -50.97 17.73
N LEU A 3 20.33 -50.79 16.48
CA LEU A 3 20.35 -49.54 15.72
C LEU A 3 19.04 -48.81 16.03
N THR A 4 19.10 -47.66 16.73
CA THR A 4 17.91 -46.85 17.00
C THR A 4 18.02 -45.56 16.18
N LEU A 5 17.24 -45.51 15.11
CA LEU A 5 17.14 -44.42 14.14
C LEU A 5 16.25 -43.32 14.75
N LEU A 6 16.85 -42.20 15.16
CA LEU A 6 16.12 -40.99 15.60
C LEU A 6 15.87 -40.09 14.38
N LEU A 7 14.67 -40.22 13.79
CA LEU A 7 14.12 -39.24 12.85
C LEU A 7 13.71 -37.97 13.63
N SER A 8 14.55 -36.94 13.61
CA SER A 8 14.18 -35.60 14.07
C SER A 8 13.38 -34.88 12.99
N LEU A 9 12.06 -35.00 13.08
CA LEU A 9 11.06 -34.24 12.35
C LEU A 9 11.10 -32.77 12.82
N ALA A 10 11.88 -31.93 12.15
CA ALA A 10 11.91 -30.49 12.42
C ALA A 10 10.69 -29.82 11.76
N GLY A 11 9.86 -29.21 12.60
CA GLY A 11 8.49 -28.82 12.29
C GLY A 11 8.35 -27.73 11.23
N LEU A 12 7.39 -27.95 10.32
CA LEU A 12 6.69 -26.87 9.65
C LEU A 12 6.03 -26.01 10.72
N ILE A 13 6.54 -24.80 10.92
CA ILE A 13 5.82 -23.75 11.62
C ILE A 13 4.65 -23.37 10.71
N ALA A 14 3.49 -23.98 10.98
CA ALA A 14 2.22 -23.51 10.49
C ALA A 14 1.94 -22.16 11.17
N GLY A 15 2.35 -21.08 10.50
CA GLY A 15 1.96 -19.73 10.88
C GLY A 15 0.44 -19.60 10.75
N CYS A 16 -0.25 -19.41 11.88
CA CYS A 16 -1.64 -19.01 11.90
C CYS A 16 -1.84 -17.77 11.02
N GLY A 17 -2.80 -17.86 10.09
CA GLY A 17 -3.10 -16.84 9.10
C GLY A 17 -3.63 -15.53 9.69
N GLY A 18 -2.72 -14.65 10.08
CA GLY A 18 -2.93 -13.21 10.02
C GLY A 18 -2.65 -12.74 8.60
N THR A 19 -3.55 -11.97 7.99
CA THR A 19 -3.24 -11.24 6.76
C THR A 19 -2.19 -10.18 7.08
N HIS A 20 -0.91 -10.56 7.03
CA HIS A 20 0.19 -9.68 7.36
C HIS A 20 0.52 -8.78 6.17
N THR A 21 0.48 -7.47 6.42
CA THR A 21 1.09 -6.50 5.52
C THR A 21 2.60 -6.54 5.75
N GLN A 22 3.37 -6.65 4.67
CA GLN A 22 4.82 -6.70 4.70
C GLN A 22 5.39 -5.88 3.55
N VAL A 23 6.44 -5.12 3.84
CA VAL A 23 7.22 -4.38 2.83
C VAL A 23 8.68 -4.76 3.02
N THR A 24 9.32 -5.19 1.93
CA THR A 24 10.74 -5.53 1.87
C THR A 24 11.44 -4.54 0.95
N GLY A 25 12.59 -4.03 1.40
CA GLY A 25 13.38 -3.03 0.70
C GLY A 25 13.48 -1.71 1.48
N SER A 26 14.09 -0.72 0.83
CA SER A 26 14.28 0.62 1.39
C SER A 26 14.33 1.64 0.27
N VAL A 27 13.82 2.84 0.50
CA VAL A 27 13.89 3.98 -0.43
C VAL A 27 14.67 5.09 0.26
N GLY A 28 15.69 5.64 -0.40
CA GLY A 28 16.58 6.63 0.22
C GLY A 28 17.21 6.17 1.54
N GLY A 29 17.46 4.86 1.69
CA GLY A 29 18.01 4.26 2.91
C GLY A 29 17.01 4.06 4.07
N LYS A 30 15.75 4.45 3.91
CA LYS A 30 14.68 4.23 4.90
C LYS A 30 13.86 2.99 4.52
N SER A 31 13.75 2.05 5.44
CA SER A 31 12.80 0.93 5.35
C SER A 31 11.46 1.29 5.99
N LEU A 32 10.41 0.56 5.61
CA LEU A 32 9.06 0.70 6.16
C LEU A 32 8.75 -0.51 7.04
N ASN A 33 8.62 -0.27 8.34
CA ASN A 33 8.09 -1.28 9.27
C ASN A 33 6.55 -1.28 9.22
N ALA A 34 5.97 -2.15 8.37
CA ALA A 34 4.54 -2.15 8.09
C ALA A 34 3.73 -2.58 9.32
N LEU A 35 3.15 -1.62 10.03
CA LEU A 35 2.31 -1.90 11.20
C LEU A 35 0.83 -1.98 10.86
N ASP A 36 0.38 -1.24 9.85
CA ASP A 36 -1.02 -1.24 9.42
C ASP A 36 -1.14 -0.90 7.94
N ALA A 37 -2.25 -1.33 7.35
CA ALA A 37 -2.65 -0.96 6.00
C ALA A 37 -4.15 -0.70 5.92
N VAL A 38 -4.51 0.35 5.20
CA VAL A 38 -5.90 0.74 4.97
C VAL A 38 -6.16 0.96 3.50
N ALA A 39 -7.39 0.67 3.07
CA ALA A 39 -7.80 0.76 1.70
C ALA A 39 -9.04 1.65 1.54
N LEU A 40 -9.10 2.37 0.43
CA LEU A 40 -10.28 3.06 -0.05
C LEU A 40 -10.52 2.63 -1.48
N SER A 41 -11.73 2.15 -1.77
CA SER A 41 -12.18 1.87 -3.12
C SER A 41 -13.27 2.86 -3.53
N GLY A 42 -13.27 3.25 -4.80
CA GLY A 42 -14.27 4.19 -5.30
C GLY A 42 -14.12 4.50 -6.77
N VAL A 43 -15.04 5.30 -7.28
CA VAL A 43 -15.01 5.83 -8.64
C VAL A 43 -14.92 7.35 -8.57
N THR A 44 -13.98 7.93 -9.29
CA THR A 44 -13.73 9.37 -9.33
C THR A 44 -13.97 9.93 -10.75
N GLY A 45 -14.50 11.15 -10.81
CA GLY A 45 -14.75 11.89 -12.04
C GLY A 45 -16.13 11.70 -12.69
N THR A 46 -16.40 12.50 -13.72
CA THR A 46 -17.59 12.45 -14.58
C THR A 46 -17.17 12.60 -16.05
N GLY A 47 -17.83 11.90 -16.99
CA GLY A 47 -17.46 11.89 -18.42
C GLY A 47 -16.30 10.94 -18.82
N PRO A 48 -15.73 11.11 -20.03
CA PRO A 48 -14.54 10.39 -20.48
C PRO A 48 -13.34 10.67 -19.58
N GLY A 49 -12.62 9.63 -19.15
CA GLY A 49 -11.47 9.77 -18.25
C GLY A 49 -11.80 9.57 -16.76
N LYS A 50 -13.01 9.09 -16.44
CA LYS A 50 -13.33 8.53 -15.13
C LYS A 50 -12.33 7.42 -14.75
N THR A 51 -12.06 7.32 -13.45
CA THR A 51 -11.16 6.31 -12.91
C THR A 51 -11.81 5.64 -11.70
N GLY A 52 -12.00 4.34 -11.82
CA GLY A 52 -12.29 3.50 -10.66
C GLY A 52 -10.97 3.08 -10.06
N ALA A 53 -10.82 3.23 -8.75
CA ALA A 53 -9.55 3.00 -8.07
C ALA A 53 -9.75 2.24 -6.76
N VAL A 54 -8.73 1.45 -6.43
CA VAL A 54 -8.46 1.00 -5.06
C VAL A 54 -7.14 1.63 -4.66
N ILE A 55 -7.18 2.45 -3.61
CA ILE A 55 -6.01 3.08 -3.00
C ILE A 55 -5.71 2.29 -1.73
N VAL A 56 -4.48 1.83 -1.58
CA VAL A 56 -3.98 1.16 -0.38
C VAL A 56 -2.86 2.02 0.20
N MET A 57 -2.93 2.33 1.48
CA MET A 57 -1.86 3.01 2.20
C MET A 57 -1.33 2.09 3.30
N ILE A 58 -0.02 1.89 3.28
CA ILE A 58 0.73 1.09 4.24
C ILE A 58 1.63 2.03 5.03
N GLY A 59 1.64 1.93 6.35
CA GLY A 59 2.42 2.83 7.19
C GLY A 59 2.97 2.21 8.47
N GLU A 60 3.85 2.97 9.13
CA GLU A 60 4.53 2.59 10.39
C GLU A 60 3.72 2.96 11.65
N GLN A 61 2.40 3.05 11.52
CA GLN A 61 1.49 3.46 12.58
C GLN A 61 0.32 2.47 12.66
N ALA A 62 0.12 1.87 13.83
CA ALA A 62 -1.03 1.01 14.10
C ALA A 62 -2.33 1.83 14.12
N SER A 63 -3.48 1.18 13.86
CA SER A 63 -4.79 1.83 13.82
C SER A 63 -4.82 3.04 12.87
N ALA A 64 -4.21 2.86 11.70
CA ALA A 64 -3.98 3.91 10.71
C ALA A 64 -5.27 4.60 10.30
N CYS A 65 -6.38 3.86 10.12
CA CYS A 65 -7.65 4.46 9.75
C CYS A 65 -8.13 5.47 10.80
N THR A 66 -8.20 5.06 12.08
CA THR A 66 -8.64 5.94 13.17
C THR A 66 -7.70 7.13 13.34
N ASN A 67 -6.40 6.89 13.29
CA ASN A 67 -5.41 7.93 13.52
C ASN A 67 -5.38 8.96 12.38
N TRP A 68 -5.23 8.52 11.12
CA TRP A 68 -5.12 9.45 10.00
C TRP A 68 -6.42 10.21 9.75
N THR A 69 -7.59 9.59 9.96
CA THR A 69 -8.88 10.29 9.85
C THR A 69 -9.12 11.27 11.00
N GLY A 70 -8.52 11.01 12.17
CA GLY A 70 -8.43 11.96 13.28
C GLY A 70 -7.29 12.97 13.15
N GLY A 71 -6.61 13.05 11.99
CA GLY A 71 -5.52 13.99 11.73
C GLY A 71 -4.23 13.69 12.51
N LYS A 72 -4.07 12.49 13.06
CA LYS A 72 -2.90 12.08 13.85
C LYS A 72 -1.90 11.32 12.99
N PHE A 73 -0.74 11.93 12.75
CA PHE A 73 0.32 11.34 11.94
C PHE A 73 1.55 11.06 12.78
N LYS A 74 2.29 10.01 12.43
CA LYS A 74 3.56 9.68 13.06
C LYS A 74 4.70 10.46 12.41
N SER A 75 5.58 11.04 13.21
CA SER A 75 6.78 11.73 12.78
C SER A 75 7.83 10.74 12.27
N ASN A 76 8.68 11.17 11.33
CA ASN A 76 9.79 10.34 10.82
C ASN A 76 9.36 8.96 10.29
N ALA A 77 8.13 8.86 9.82
CA ALA A 77 7.48 7.61 9.46
C ALA A 77 7.48 7.42 7.95
N ALA A 78 7.80 6.21 7.50
CA ALA A 78 7.64 5.82 6.11
C ALA A 78 6.16 5.49 5.79
N LEU A 79 5.72 5.90 4.61
CA LEU A 79 4.41 5.53 4.06
C LEU A 79 4.58 5.09 2.61
N LEU A 80 3.87 4.01 2.25
CA LEU A 80 3.76 3.53 0.88
C LEU A 80 2.29 3.60 0.47
N MET A 81 2.01 4.40 -0.55
CA MET A 81 0.70 4.48 -1.19
C MET A 81 0.74 3.67 -2.48
N LEU A 82 -0.17 2.72 -2.61
CA LEU A 82 -0.42 1.95 -3.82
C LEU A 82 -1.76 2.38 -4.38
N THR A 83 -1.85 2.56 -5.69
CA THR A 83 -3.10 2.83 -6.39
C THR A 83 -3.20 1.83 -7.52
N VAL A 84 -4.30 1.08 -7.56
CA VAL A 84 -4.70 0.31 -8.74
C VAL A 84 -5.95 0.92 -9.29
N GLY A 85 -6.04 1.03 -10.62
CA GLY A 85 -7.13 1.71 -11.28
C GLY A 85 -7.49 1.09 -12.61
N VAL A 86 -8.72 1.33 -13.05
CA VAL A 86 -9.16 1.12 -14.42
C VAL A 86 -9.64 2.47 -14.93
N ARG A 87 -8.94 2.99 -15.94
CA ARG A 87 -9.27 4.28 -16.55
C ARG A 87 -9.96 4.07 -17.89
N GLY A 88 -11.12 4.69 -18.08
CA GLY A 88 -11.90 4.55 -19.30
C GLY A 88 -13.13 5.46 -19.36
N GLU A 89 -14.03 5.19 -20.30
CA GLU A 89 -15.33 5.87 -20.42
C GLU A 89 -16.32 5.43 -19.33
N THR A 90 -16.24 4.15 -18.96
CA THR A 90 -16.87 3.59 -17.77
C THR A 90 -15.79 3.23 -16.77
N ALA A 91 -16.02 3.57 -15.51
CA ALA A 91 -15.09 3.32 -14.43
C ALA A 91 -15.81 2.49 -13.37
N THR A 92 -15.27 1.30 -13.12
CA THR A 92 -15.70 0.42 -12.04
C THR A 92 -14.54 0.23 -11.07
N VAL A 93 -14.85 -0.13 -9.83
CA VAL A 93 -13.81 -0.55 -8.90
C VAL A 93 -13.00 -1.69 -9.57
N PRO A 94 -11.66 -1.56 -9.62
CA PRO A 94 -10.80 -2.54 -10.27
C PRO A 94 -11.08 -3.97 -9.74
N PRO A 95 -11.35 -4.95 -10.63
CA PRO A 95 -11.50 -6.34 -10.22
C PRO A 95 -10.15 -6.93 -9.79
N PRO A 96 -10.12 -8.09 -9.13
CA PRO A 96 -8.88 -8.83 -8.91
C PRO A 96 -8.09 -9.04 -10.22
N GLY A 97 -6.77 -8.86 -10.17
CA GLY A 97 -5.90 -8.91 -11.34
C GLY A 97 -4.52 -8.30 -11.09
N THR A 98 -3.69 -8.28 -12.13
CA THR A 98 -2.35 -7.68 -12.10
C THR A 98 -2.36 -6.36 -12.86
N TYR A 99 -1.87 -5.32 -12.21
CA TYR A 99 -1.89 -3.94 -12.68
C TYR A 99 -0.43 -3.48 -12.90
N PRO A 100 -0.02 -3.23 -14.15
CA PRO A 100 1.33 -2.75 -14.42
C PRO A 100 1.48 -1.31 -13.92
N VAL A 101 2.61 -1.02 -13.27
CA VAL A 101 2.93 0.35 -12.88
C VAL A 101 3.21 1.17 -14.13
N THR A 102 2.52 2.29 -14.27
CA THR A 102 2.69 3.23 -15.37
C THR A 102 3.00 4.63 -14.86
N THR A 103 3.93 5.32 -15.52
CA THR A 103 4.24 6.73 -15.28
C THR A 103 3.42 7.66 -16.18
N SER A 104 2.72 7.11 -17.17
CA SER A 104 1.95 7.89 -18.12
C SER A 104 0.56 8.18 -17.59
N SER A 105 0.25 9.48 -17.47
CA SER A 105 -1.07 9.97 -17.10
C SER A 105 -2.08 9.93 -18.24
N SER A 106 -1.75 9.37 -19.42
CA SER A 106 -2.65 9.21 -20.57
C SER A 106 -3.06 7.76 -20.82
N THR A 107 -2.43 6.78 -20.14
CA THR A 107 -2.74 5.36 -20.30
C THR A 107 -4.20 5.07 -19.93
N THR A 108 -4.90 4.32 -20.78
CA THR A 108 -6.25 3.78 -20.55
C THR A 108 -6.17 2.28 -20.23
N GLY A 109 -7.18 1.74 -19.56
CA GLY A 109 -7.20 0.35 -19.12
C GLY A 109 -6.66 0.14 -17.69
N PRO A 110 -6.21 -1.08 -17.36
CA PRO A 110 -5.70 -1.42 -16.02
C PRO A 110 -4.34 -0.76 -15.78
N VAL A 111 -4.26 0.05 -14.73
CA VAL A 111 -3.06 0.82 -14.37
C VAL A 111 -2.75 0.66 -12.90
N GLY A 112 -1.46 0.58 -12.58
CA GLY A 112 -0.92 0.68 -11.24
C GLY A 112 -0.10 1.97 -11.08
N ALA A 113 -0.07 2.51 -9.87
CA ALA A 113 0.84 3.55 -9.46
C ALA A 113 1.24 3.31 -8.01
N ALA A 114 2.44 3.71 -7.63
CA ALA A 114 2.87 3.68 -6.25
C ALA A 114 3.72 4.90 -5.93
N VAL A 115 3.61 5.41 -4.71
CA VAL A 115 4.40 6.54 -4.23
C VAL A 115 4.84 6.28 -2.80
N TRP A 116 6.12 6.53 -2.55
CA TRP A 116 6.73 6.48 -1.25
C TRP A 116 6.87 7.87 -0.66
N TYR A 117 6.60 8.01 0.64
CA TYR A 117 6.80 9.22 1.42
C TYR A 117 7.51 8.91 2.72
N VAL A 118 8.25 9.88 3.23
CA VAL A 118 8.73 9.89 4.62
C VAL A 118 8.27 11.20 5.23
N THR A 119 7.64 11.14 6.40
CA THR A 119 7.29 12.35 7.15
C THR A 119 8.50 12.91 7.88
N ASP A 120 8.56 14.23 8.08
CA ASP A 120 9.58 14.86 8.93
C ASP A 120 9.22 14.81 10.43
N ASP A 121 9.98 15.52 11.26
CA ASP A 121 9.76 15.68 12.71
C ASP A 121 8.47 16.45 13.04
N LYS A 122 7.88 17.13 12.06
CA LYS A 122 6.62 17.87 12.14
C LYS A 122 5.50 17.18 11.38
N CYS A 123 5.70 15.91 11.03
CA CYS A 123 4.76 15.08 10.30
C CYS A 123 4.39 15.60 8.90
N LYS A 124 5.19 16.51 8.33
CA LYS A 124 5.00 16.97 6.96
C LYS A 124 5.54 15.90 6.03
N ALA A 125 4.77 15.58 4.99
CA ALA A 125 5.24 14.68 3.95
C ALA A 125 6.46 15.29 3.25
N GLY A 126 7.57 14.56 3.24
CA GLY A 126 8.74 14.89 2.43
C GLY A 126 8.47 14.70 0.94
N SER A 127 9.50 14.93 0.14
CA SER A 127 9.42 14.76 -1.31
C SER A 127 9.01 13.32 -1.68
N PRO A 128 7.96 13.13 -2.49
CA PRO A 128 7.55 11.81 -2.93
C PRO A 128 8.63 11.14 -3.78
N VAL A 129 8.78 9.82 -3.62
CA VAL A 129 9.53 8.98 -4.55
C VAL A 129 8.52 8.06 -5.26
N PRO A 130 8.12 8.36 -6.51
CA PRO A 130 7.17 7.53 -7.23
C PRO A 130 7.83 6.24 -7.75
N ALA A 131 7.02 5.20 -7.94
CA ALA A 131 7.42 4.03 -8.70
C ALA A 131 7.43 4.35 -10.20
N THR A 132 8.43 3.83 -10.90
CA THR A 132 8.64 4.03 -12.34
C THR A 132 8.26 2.80 -13.16
N SER A 133 8.33 1.62 -12.56
CA SER A 133 7.90 0.36 -13.17
C SER A 133 7.60 -0.69 -12.10
N GLY A 134 7.12 -1.86 -12.53
CA GLY A 134 6.73 -2.95 -11.66
C GLY A 134 5.27 -3.36 -11.82
N THR A 135 4.75 -4.07 -10.84
CA THR A 135 3.37 -4.58 -10.83
C THR A 135 2.75 -4.50 -9.45
N ILE A 136 1.44 -4.30 -9.42
CA ILE A 136 0.61 -4.47 -8.22
C ILE A 136 -0.43 -5.53 -8.54
N LYS A 137 -0.44 -6.62 -7.77
CA LYS A 137 -1.45 -7.67 -7.87
C LYS A 137 -2.53 -7.39 -6.83
N LEU A 138 -3.77 -7.27 -7.27
CA LEU A 138 -4.95 -7.19 -6.42
C LEU A 138 -5.62 -8.56 -6.39
N ASP A 139 -5.64 -9.21 -5.23
CA ASP A 139 -6.30 -10.51 -5.05
C ASP A 139 -7.78 -10.34 -4.65
N SER A 140 -8.11 -9.27 -3.91
CA SER A 140 -9.48 -8.93 -3.51
C SER A 140 -9.61 -7.45 -3.21
N SER A 141 -10.78 -6.88 -3.49
CA SER A 141 -11.23 -5.54 -3.07
C SER A 141 -12.51 -5.58 -2.22
N THR A 142 -12.94 -6.76 -1.79
CA THR A 142 -14.09 -6.95 -0.90
C THR A 142 -13.66 -6.75 0.56
N ASP A 143 -14.37 -5.90 1.31
CA ASP A 143 -14.10 -5.56 2.71
C ASP A 143 -12.69 -5.01 2.99
N GLY A 144 -12.13 -4.27 2.03
CA GLY A 144 -10.78 -3.71 2.10
C GLY A 144 -10.01 -3.97 0.80
N ALA A 145 -8.72 -4.28 0.92
CA ALA A 145 -7.92 -4.71 -0.23
C ALA A 145 -6.85 -5.72 0.18
N ARG A 146 -6.62 -6.74 -0.65
CA ARG A 146 -5.56 -7.73 -0.44
C ARG A 146 -4.76 -7.93 -1.72
N GLY A 147 -3.47 -8.17 -1.58
CA GLY A 147 -2.62 -8.37 -2.74
C GLY A 147 -1.13 -8.30 -2.46
N SER A 148 -0.36 -8.12 -3.52
CA SER A 148 1.10 -8.02 -3.49
C SER A 148 1.62 -6.98 -4.47
N PHE A 149 2.88 -6.59 -4.32
CA PHE A 149 3.53 -5.66 -5.22
C PHE A 149 5.01 -6.00 -5.41
N ASP A 150 5.52 -5.61 -6.57
CA ASP A 150 6.94 -5.58 -6.93
C ASP A 150 7.17 -4.29 -7.70
N LEU A 151 7.95 -3.37 -7.14
CA LEU A 151 8.06 -1.99 -7.58
C LEU A 151 9.52 -1.61 -7.79
N LYS A 152 9.78 -0.87 -8.87
CA LYS A 152 11.00 -0.11 -9.06
C LYS A 152 10.70 1.36 -8.80
N MET A 153 11.44 1.96 -7.88
CA MET A 153 11.28 3.34 -7.46
C MET A 153 12.14 4.29 -8.33
N LEU A 154 11.78 5.57 -8.37
CA LEU A 154 12.49 6.58 -9.15
C LEU A 154 13.96 6.77 -8.74
N ASP A 155 14.28 6.56 -7.46
CA ASP A 155 15.65 6.60 -6.94
C ASP A 155 16.47 5.34 -7.28
N GLY A 156 15.88 4.39 -8.02
CA GLY A 156 16.49 3.12 -8.36
C GLY A 156 16.30 2.03 -7.30
N SER A 157 15.68 2.32 -6.15
CA SER A 157 15.36 1.32 -5.13
C SER A 157 14.31 0.32 -5.64
N ALA A 158 14.29 -0.88 -5.07
CA ALA A 158 13.25 -1.88 -5.34
C ALA A 158 12.48 -2.17 -4.05
N LEU A 159 11.16 -2.26 -4.16
CA LEU A 159 10.26 -2.63 -3.06
C LEU A 159 9.42 -3.82 -3.48
N THR A 160 9.36 -4.83 -2.62
CA THR A 160 8.46 -5.98 -2.81
C THR A 160 7.65 -6.20 -1.54
N GLY A 161 6.46 -6.77 -1.65
CA GLY A 161 5.66 -7.00 -0.46
C GLY A 161 4.25 -7.49 -0.72
N SER A 162 3.50 -7.60 0.38
CA SER A 162 2.10 -7.98 0.42
C SER A 162 1.31 -7.01 1.28
N PHE A 163 0.03 -6.84 0.97
CA PHE A 163 -0.87 -6.01 1.77
C PHE A 163 -2.15 -6.77 2.10
N GLY A 164 -2.58 -6.61 3.35
CA GLY A 164 -3.92 -6.95 3.82
C GLY A 164 -4.50 -5.71 4.49
N ALA A 165 -5.21 -4.90 3.72
CA ALA A 165 -5.68 -3.60 4.13
C ALA A 165 -7.16 -3.61 4.49
N THR A 166 -7.52 -2.94 5.59
CA THR A 166 -8.91 -2.78 6.02
C THR A 166 -9.56 -1.58 5.34
N SER A 167 -10.87 -1.64 5.08
CA SER A 167 -11.59 -0.51 4.46
C SER A 167 -11.59 0.72 5.39
N CYS A 168 -11.25 1.89 4.84
CA CYS A 168 -11.25 3.16 5.53
C CYS A 168 -11.90 4.25 4.67
N LEU A 169 -13.20 4.47 4.85
CA LEU A 169 -14.00 5.36 3.99
C LEU A 169 -13.58 6.83 4.04
N PHE A 170 -12.94 7.27 5.12
CA PHE A 170 -12.51 8.66 5.32
C PHE A 170 -11.05 8.90 4.91
N LEU A 171 -10.42 7.95 4.20
CA LEU A 171 -9.06 8.10 3.70
C LEU A 171 -8.89 9.32 2.78
N THR A 172 -9.96 9.80 2.16
CA THR A 172 -9.98 11.03 1.36
C THR A 172 -9.57 12.28 2.14
N ARG A 173 -9.81 12.33 3.46
CA ARG A 173 -9.33 13.43 4.33
C ARG A 173 -7.81 13.42 4.51
N VAL A 174 -7.18 12.25 4.37
CA VAL A 174 -5.72 12.09 4.49
C VAL A 174 -5.00 12.58 3.25
N LEU A 175 -5.64 12.45 2.08
CA LEU A 175 -5.12 12.95 0.81
C LEU A 175 -5.19 14.48 0.69
N ASN A 176 -5.86 15.15 1.63
CA ASN A 176 -6.02 16.60 1.68
C ASN A 176 -5.99 17.08 3.14
N PRO A 177 -4.83 16.96 3.83
CA PRO A 177 -4.76 17.20 5.27
C PRO A 177 -5.11 18.66 5.59
N ASP A 178 -6.12 18.86 6.41
CA ASP A 178 -6.43 20.16 7.02
C ASP A 178 -5.25 20.59 7.92
N SER A 179 -5.15 21.90 8.17
CA SER A 179 -4.10 22.52 8.99
C SER A 179 -4.08 22.09 10.47
N ASP A 180 -5.07 21.32 10.91
CA ASP A 180 -5.26 20.85 12.30
C ASP A 180 -4.66 19.46 12.59
N SER A 181 -3.74 18.98 11.75
CA SER A 181 -3.08 17.69 11.98
C SER A 181 -2.20 17.70 13.24
N THR A 182 -2.34 16.67 14.09
CA THR A 182 -1.52 16.45 15.28
C THR A 182 -0.35 15.55 14.93
N CYS A 183 0.87 16.04 15.13
CA CYS A 183 2.07 15.24 14.96
C CYS A 183 2.39 14.44 16.22
N MET A 184 2.51 13.12 16.08
CA MET A 184 2.86 12.19 17.14
C MET A 184 4.30 11.71 16.96
N PRO A 185 5.05 11.50 18.05
CA PRO A 185 6.37 10.89 17.99
C PRO A 185 6.32 9.46 17.44
#